data_AF-A0A7F5RAZ4-F1
#
_entry.id   AF-A0A7F5RAZ4-F1
#
_cell.length_a   1.000
_cell.length_b   1.000
_cell.length_c   1.000
_cell.angle_alpha   90.00
_cell.angle_beta   90.00
_cell.angle_gamma   90.00
#
_symmetry.space_group_name_H-M   'P 1'
#
loop_
_entity.id
_entity.type
_entity.pdbx_description
1 polymer ?
#
loop_
_entity_poly.entity_id
_entity_poly.type
_entity_poly.pdbx_seq_one_letter_code
_entity_poly.pdbx_strand_id
1 'polypeptide(L)'
;MCNSCSTFLPYEIAKSIVTSVYTLNKGDTTIKNDMDSIRICNHCMGLLETRRRVQISQIEKPLICQMYEQLHKVKCELEPLVDLYKKMYDSIMDGDSKYSLQDAQSLRASIAKHAEQLDIISKRILNIPEDETNLKIQAAIRQATYQYIKEYVLNQPVLPTPAEIEKIKKGRSYRVTEVHQPLGIPKIRKVAVTTGWSPDNASENNVPDVSDDPLLQQMNIVRNYIQQARKANRFEEVASLEENLKMLKETYMSQQKRNAGSRNESVGQE
;
A
#
# COMPACT_ATOMS: atom_id res chain seq x y z
N MET A 1 -18.94 -55.09 -22.85
CA MET A 1 -19.81 -54.10 -22.18
C MET A 1 -20.94 -53.71 -23.10
N CYS A 2 -22.18 -53.71 -22.61
CA CYS A 2 -23.35 -53.27 -23.37
C CYS A 2 -23.42 -51.74 -23.49
N ASN A 3 -24.02 -51.20 -24.54
CA ASN A 3 -24.19 -49.74 -24.69
C ASN A 3 -25.05 -49.11 -23.57
N SER A 4 -25.92 -49.89 -22.93
CA SER A 4 -26.81 -49.41 -21.86
C SER A 4 -26.17 -49.32 -20.48
N CYS A 5 -24.98 -49.91 -20.29
CA CYS A 5 -24.31 -50.07 -19.01
C CYS A 5 -22.89 -49.49 -18.96
N SER A 6 -22.49 -48.81 -20.04
CA SER A 6 -21.15 -48.21 -20.17
C SER A 6 -21.18 -46.84 -20.83
N THR A 7 -20.26 -45.99 -20.43
CA THR A 7 -20.02 -44.65 -20.96
C THR A 7 -18.57 -44.53 -21.46
N PHE A 8 -18.30 -43.53 -22.28
CA PHE A 8 -16.95 -43.24 -22.76
C PHE A 8 -16.33 -42.10 -21.95
N LEU A 9 -15.14 -42.35 -21.40
CA LEU A 9 -14.34 -41.38 -20.67
C LEU A 9 -13.28 -40.78 -21.59
N PRO A 10 -13.28 -39.47 -21.87
CA PRO A 10 -12.23 -38.82 -22.66
C PRO A 10 -10.85 -38.96 -22.02
N TYR A 11 -9.81 -39.16 -22.84
CA TYR A 11 -8.41 -39.29 -22.40
C TYR A 11 -7.97 -38.16 -21.46
N GLU A 12 -8.27 -36.90 -21.80
CA GLU A 12 -7.90 -35.74 -20.98
C GLU A 12 -8.47 -35.81 -19.56
N ILE A 13 -9.71 -36.29 -19.44
CA ILE A 13 -10.35 -36.49 -18.15
C ILE A 13 -9.66 -37.64 -17.41
N ALA A 14 -9.42 -38.77 -18.08
CA ALA A 14 -8.71 -39.91 -17.48
C ALA A 14 -7.30 -39.51 -16.98
N LYS A 15 -6.56 -38.74 -17.78
CA LYS A 15 -5.24 -38.20 -17.45
C LYS A 15 -5.30 -37.31 -16.21
N SER A 16 -6.30 -36.43 -16.12
CA SER A 16 -6.48 -35.56 -14.94
C SER A 16 -6.77 -36.33 -13.65
N ILE A 17 -7.41 -37.51 -13.73
CA ILE A 17 -7.78 -38.33 -12.56
C ILE A 17 -6.59 -39.17 -12.07
N VAL A 18 -5.73 -39.62 -12.98
CA VAL A 18 -4.58 -40.50 -12.65
C VAL A 18 -3.34 -39.69 -12.25
N THR A 19 -3.16 -38.48 -12.78
CA THR A 19 -2.00 -37.64 -12.49
C THR A 19 -2.03 -37.17 -11.03
N SER A 20 -0.96 -37.46 -10.27
CA SER A 20 -0.80 -37.01 -8.89
C SER A 20 -0.46 -35.51 -8.86
N VAL A 21 -0.83 -34.82 -7.77
CA VAL A 21 -0.61 -33.36 -7.58
C VAL A 21 0.85 -32.96 -7.77
N TYR A 22 1.79 -33.89 -7.51
CA TYR A 22 3.23 -33.67 -7.62
C TYR A 22 3.82 -33.80 -9.03
N THR A 23 3.05 -34.30 -10.00
CA THR A 23 3.54 -34.64 -11.35
C THR A 23 3.26 -33.57 -12.42
N LEU A 24 2.50 -32.52 -12.12
CA LEU A 24 2.16 -31.45 -13.07
C LEU A 24 3.33 -30.51 -13.44
N ASN A 25 4.47 -30.61 -12.77
CA ASN A 25 5.65 -29.76 -13.01
C ASN A 25 6.64 -30.29 -14.05
N LYS A 26 6.39 -31.45 -14.67
CA LYS A 26 7.16 -31.90 -15.84
C LYS A 26 6.29 -31.75 -17.07
N GLY A 27 6.58 -30.71 -17.86
CA GLY A 27 5.96 -30.48 -19.15
C GLY A 27 6.18 -31.70 -20.03
N ASP A 28 5.11 -32.44 -20.28
CA ASP A 28 5.14 -33.58 -21.18
C ASP A 28 4.37 -33.22 -22.45
N THR A 29 5.14 -32.98 -23.51
CA THR A 29 4.68 -32.72 -24.87
C THR A 29 4.17 -34.03 -25.45
N THR A 30 2.88 -34.35 -25.28
CA THR A 30 2.29 -35.54 -25.89
C THR A 30 1.14 -35.19 -26.84
N ILE A 31 1.28 -35.75 -28.04
CA ILE A 31 0.49 -35.61 -29.27
C ILE A 31 -1.02 -35.75 -29.02
N LYS A 32 -1.80 -34.80 -29.53
CA LYS A 32 -3.27 -34.84 -29.55
C LYS A 32 -3.75 -35.90 -30.54
N ASN A 33 -4.18 -37.06 -30.03
CA ASN A 33 -5.09 -37.94 -30.76
C ASN A 33 -6.49 -37.77 -30.15
N ASP A 34 -7.38 -37.08 -30.88
CA ASP A 34 -8.75 -36.77 -30.46
C ASP A 34 -9.70 -38.01 -30.36
N MET A 35 -9.16 -39.23 -30.45
CA MET A 35 -9.93 -40.49 -30.55
C MET A 35 -9.74 -41.47 -29.38
N ASP A 36 -9.01 -41.11 -28.33
CA ASP A 36 -8.73 -42.04 -27.23
C ASP A 36 -9.76 -41.91 -26.09
N SER A 37 -11.00 -42.32 -26.34
CA SER A 37 -12.01 -42.45 -25.27
C SER A 37 -12.03 -43.88 -24.72
N ILE A 38 -11.94 -44.03 -23.40
CA ILE A 38 -11.96 -45.33 -22.74
C ILE A 38 -13.41 -45.68 -22.38
N ARG A 39 -13.93 -46.79 -22.89
CA ARG A 39 -15.26 -47.29 -22.49
C ARG A 39 -15.17 -47.92 -21.10
N ILE A 40 -15.97 -47.42 -20.16
CA ILE A 40 -16.03 -47.88 -18.77
C ILE A 40 -17.48 -48.15 -18.35
N CYS A 41 -17.70 -49.05 -17.39
CA CYS A 41 -19.04 -49.26 -16.86
C CYS A 41 -19.46 -48.13 -15.92
N ASN A 42 -20.76 -47.96 -15.72
CA ASN A 42 -21.29 -46.90 -14.85
C ASN A 42 -20.77 -46.98 -13.40
N HIS A 43 -20.50 -48.19 -12.89
CA HIS A 43 -19.93 -48.37 -11.56
C HIS A 43 -18.50 -47.81 -11.46
N CYS A 44 -17.63 -48.17 -12.42
CA CYS A 44 -16.27 -47.65 -12.48
C CYS A 44 -16.25 -46.13 -12.73
N MET A 45 -17.18 -45.60 -13.53
CA MET A 45 -17.32 -44.16 -13.73
C MET A 45 -17.62 -43.44 -12.41
N GLY A 46 -18.57 -43.94 -11.61
CA GLY A 46 -18.89 -43.34 -10.31
C GLY A 46 -17.70 -43.34 -9.34
N LEU A 47 -16.89 -44.41 -9.32
CA LEU A 47 -15.67 -44.47 -8.50
C LEU A 47 -14.62 -43.45 -8.97
N LEU A 48 -14.41 -43.32 -10.28
CA LEU A 48 -13.46 -42.36 -10.87
C LEU A 48 -13.92 -40.91 -10.65
N GLU A 49 -15.21 -40.61 -10.79
CA GLU A 49 -15.77 -39.29 -10.50
C GLU A 49 -15.63 -38.93 -9.02
N THR A 50 -15.85 -39.89 -8.12
CA THR A 50 -15.66 -39.67 -6.67
C THR A 50 -14.20 -39.34 -6.37
N ARG A 51 -13.25 -40.12 -6.91
CA ARG A 51 -11.81 -39.83 -6.79
C ARG A 51 -11.45 -38.47 -7.37
N ARG A 52 -12.00 -38.12 -8.54
CA ARG A 52 -11.78 -36.82 -9.18
C ARG A 52 -12.25 -35.67 -8.30
N ARG A 53 -13.45 -35.79 -7.70
CA ARG A 53 -13.99 -34.78 -6.78
C ARG A 53 -13.09 -34.59 -5.55
N VAL A 54 -12.58 -35.68 -4.98
CA VAL A 54 -11.65 -35.63 -3.84
C VAL A 54 -10.30 -35.02 -4.23
N GLN A 55 -9.78 -35.31 -5.43
CA GLN A 55 -8.55 -34.67 -5.92
C GLN A 55 -8.75 -33.18 -6.17
N ILE A 56 -9.86 -32.79 -6.82
CA ILE A 56 -10.18 -31.38 -7.05
C ILE A 56 -10.31 -30.65 -5.71
N SER A 57 -11.00 -31.20 -4.71
CA SER A 57 -11.13 -30.55 -3.40
C SER A 57 -9.82 -30.44 -2.61
N GLN A 58 -8.83 -31.28 -2.89
CA GLN A 58 -7.49 -31.20 -2.28
C GLN A 58 -6.57 -30.21 -2.99
N ILE A 59 -6.78 -29.96 -4.28
CA ILE A 59 -5.92 -29.11 -5.12
C ILE A 59 -6.50 -27.70 -5.25
N GLU A 60 -7.82 -27.60 -5.38
CA GLU A 60 -8.52 -26.34 -5.56
C GLU A 60 -8.76 -25.69 -4.22
N LYS A 61 -8.11 -24.53 -4.03
CA LYS A 61 -8.36 -23.69 -2.88
C LYS A 61 -9.77 -23.09 -2.98
N PRO A 62 -10.67 -23.33 -2.01
CA PRO A 62 -12.03 -22.80 -2.07
C PRO A 62 -12.05 -21.28 -2.24
N LEU A 63 -13.01 -20.77 -3.01
CA LEU A 63 -13.14 -19.34 -3.28
C LEU A 63 -13.24 -18.51 -1.99
N ILE A 64 -13.96 -19.01 -0.98
CA ILE A 64 -14.07 -18.36 0.33
C ILE A 64 -12.70 -18.16 1.00
N CYS A 65 -11.80 -19.14 0.90
CA CYS A 65 -10.44 -19.04 1.43
C CYS A 65 -9.63 -17.97 0.69
N GLN A 66 -9.75 -17.93 -0.65
CA GLN A 66 -9.08 -16.90 -1.46
C GLN A 66 -9.56 -15.49 -1.10
N MET A 67 -10.88 -15.31 -0.93
CA MET A 67 -11.46 -14.02 -0.55
C MET A 67 -11.06 -13.62 0.88
N TYR A 68 -11.03 -14.57 1.81
CA TYR A 68 -10.61 -14.31 3.19
C TYR A 68 -9.14 -13.89 3.27
N GLU A 69 -8.26 -14.51 2.49
CA GLU A 69 -6.86 -14.09 2.42
C GLU A 69 -6.68 -12.69 1.84
N GLN A 70 -7.47 -12.33 0.82
CA GLN A 70 -7.48 -10.97 0.30
C GLN A 70 -7.95 -9.98 1.37
N LEU A 71 -9.00 -10.31 2.13
CA LEU A 71 -9.48 -9.50 3.26
C LEU A 71 -8.37 -9.31 4.30
N HIS A 72 -7.71 -10.39 4.68
CA HIS A 72 -6.63 -10.36 5.66
C HIS A 72 -5.44 -9.54 5.16
N LYS A 73 -5.08 -9.66 3.88
CA LYS A 73 -4.01 -8.86 3.26
C LYS A 73 -4.29 -7.36 3.36
N VAL A 74 -5.49 -6.92 2.98
CA VAL A 74 -5.89 -5.51 3.09
C VAL A 74 -5.88 -5.05 4.55
N LYS A 75 -6.27 -5.93 5.49
CA LYS A 75 -6.19 -5.62 6.93
C LYS A 75 -4.74 -5.37 7.38
N CYS A 76 -3.80 -6.23 7.01
CA CYS A 76 -2.38 -6.06 7.33
C CYS A 76 -1.76 -4.81 6.69
N GLU A 77 -2.23 -4.40 5.51
CA GLU A 77 -1.80 -3.16 4.86
C GLU A 77 -2.38 -1.91 5.56
N LEU A 78 -3.57 -2.02 6.16
CA LEU A 78 -4.24 -0.92 6.84
C LEU A 78 -3.66 -0.60 8.22
N GLU A 79 -3.31 -1.61 9.01
CA GLU A 79 -2.74 -1.46 10.36
C GLU A 79 -1.59 -0.45 10.45
N PRO A 80 -0.50 -0.55 9.65
CA PRO A 80 0.61 0.40 9.74
C PRO A 80 0.24 1.82 9.29
N LEU A 81 -0.74 1.98 8.38
CA LEU A 81 -1.22 3.29 7.95
C LEU A 81 -1.98 4.00 9.09
N VAL A 82 -2.78 3.26 9.85
CA VAL A 82 -3.51 3.78 11.01
C VAL A 82 -2.54 4.19 12.12
N ASP A 83 -1.53 3.36 12.41
CA ASP A 83 -0.50 3.69 13.40
C ASP A 83 0.28 4.95 13.02
N LEU A 84 0.60 5.10 11.73
CA LEU A 84 1.26 6.28 11.20
C LEU A 84 0.37 7.52 11.29
N TYR A 85 -0.91 7.41 10.95
CA TYR A 85 -1.88 8.50 11.08
C TYR A 85 -1.99 8.97 12.52
N LYS A 86 -2.04 8.05 13.49
CA LYS A 86 -2.07 8.39 14.92
C LYS A 86 -0.83 9.20 15.33
N LYS A 87 0.36 8.77 14.91
CA LYS A 87 1.62 9.52 15.16
C LYS A 87 1.60 10.91 14.53
N MET A 88 1.08 11.04 13.31
CA MET A 88 0.93 12.34 12.63
C MET A 88 -0.07 13.24 13.37
N TYR A 89 -1.20 12.69 13.81
CA TYR A 89 -2.21 13.40 14.58
C TYR A 89 -1.65 13.94 15.90
N ASP A 90 -0.98 13.10 16.68
CA ASP A 90 -0.39 13.48 17.97
C ASP A 90 0.66 14.59 17.78
N SER A 91 1.55 14.44 16.79
CA SER A 91 2.56 15.46 16.46
C SER A 91 1.96 16.81 16.05
N ILE A 92 0.86 16.81 15.28
CA ILE A 92 0.14 18.03 14.90
C ILE A 92 -0.54 18.67 16.12
N MET A 93 -1.10 17.85 17.03
CA MET A 93 -1.71 18.33 18.28
C MET A 93 -0.68 18.95 19.24
N ASP A 94 0.50 18.37 19.30
CA ASP A 94 1.63 18.88 20.09
C ASP A 94 2.29 20.12 19.46
N GLY A 95 1.81 20.54 18.28
CA GLY A 95 2.30 21.70 17.54
C GLY A 95 3.68 21.49 16.91
N ASP A 96 4.14 20.25 16.78
CA ASP A 96 5.35 19.93 16.03
C ASP A 96 5.10 20.15 14.53
N SER A 97 6.11 20.68 13.83
CA SER A 97 6.06 20.90 12.38
C SER A 97 6.62 19.72 11.58
N LYS A 98 6.77 18.54 12.20
CA LYS A 98 7.37 17.36 11.54
C LYS A 98 6.50 16.83 10.40
N TYR A 99 5.18 16.89 10.54
CA TYR A 99 4.24 16.38 9.55
C TYR A 99 3.36 17.50 8.97
N SER A 100 3.11 17.44 7.66
CA SER A 100 2.19 18.35 6.99
C SER A 100 0.74 17.92 7.23
N LEU A 101 -0.15 18.91 7.40
CA LEU A 101 -1.60 18.66 7.48
C LEU A 101 -2.13 17.98 6.21
N GLN A 102 -1.62 18.38 5.04
CA GLN A 102 -2.02 17.82 3.76
C GLN A 102 -1.69 16.32 3.68
N ASP A 103 -0.51 15.93 4.19
CA ASP A 103 -0.07 14.54 4.21
C ASP A 103 -0.94 13.71 5.18
N ALA A 104 -1.30 14.26 6.33
CA ALA A 104 -2.21 13.59 7.27
C ALA A 104 -3.62 13.41 6.66
N GLN A 105 -4.12 14.39 5.91
CA GLN A 105 -5.39 14.29 5.18
C GLN A 105 -5.33 13.24 4.07
N SER A 106 -4.25 13.20 3.29
CA SER A 106 -4.04 12.18 2.26
C SER A 106 -3.94 10.77 2.85
N LEU A 107 -3.25 10.60 3.97
CA LEU A 107 -3.17 9.32 4.68
C LEU A 107 -4.56 8.89 5.19
N ARG A 108 -5.36 9.81 5.74
CA ARG A 108 -6.75 9.55 6.15
C ARG A 108 -7.62 9.09 4.98
N ALA A 109 -7.49 9.71 3.81
CA ALA A 109 -8.21 9.30 2.61
C ALA A 109 -7.77 7.89 2.14
N SER A 110 -6.47 7.57 2.24
CA SER A 110 -5.95 6.24 1.95
C SER A 110 -6.53 5.18 2.90
N ILE A 111 -6.58 5.46 4.21
CA ILE A 111 -7.20 4.60 5.23
C ILE A 111 -8.68 4.33 4.89
N ALA A 112 -9.42 5.38 4.52
CA ALA A 112 -10.83 5.24 4.11
C ALA A 112 -10.99 4.31 2.89
N LYS A 113 -10.12 4.42 1.89
CA LYS A 113 -10.13 3.56 0.70
C LYS A 113 -9.89 2.08 1.03
N HIS A 114 -8.95 1.77 1.92
CA HIS A 114 -8.72 0.38 2.37
C HIS A 114 -9.93 -0.15 3.17
N ALA A 115 -10.59 0.71 3.95
CA ALA A 115 -11.81 0.36 4.67
C ALA A 115 -12.97 0.01 3.71
N GLU A 116 -13.14 0.78 2.63
CA GLU A 116 -14.10 0.47 1.56
C GLU A 116 -13.79 -0.87 0.89
N GLN A 117 -12.51 -1.15 0.61
CA GLN A 117 -12.09 -2.44 0.07
C GLN A 117 -12.43 -3.60 1.00
N LEU A 118 -12.18 -3.45 2.32
CA LEU A 118 -12.59 -4.45 3.33
C LEU A 118 -14.11 -4.68 3.32
N ASP A 119 -14.91 -3.61 3.24
CA ASP A 119 -16.38 -3.74 3.18
C ASP A 119 -16.82 -4.49 1.91
N ILE A 120 -16.26 -4.16 0.75
CA ILE A 120 -16.54 -4.84 -0.53
C ILE A 120 -16.19 -6.33 -0.45
N ILE A 121 -15.00 -6.68 0.05
CA ILE A 121 -14.59 -8.09 0.17
C ILE A 121 -15.49 -8.83 1.15
N SER A 122 -15.81 -8.22 2.30
CA SER A 122 -16.70 -8.85 3.30
C SER A 122 -18.12 -9.10 2.76
N LYS A 123 -18.66 -8.20 1.93
CA LYS A 123 -19.94 -8.39 1.23
C LYS A 123 -19.88 -9.51 0.20
N ARG A 124 -18.76 -9.64 -0.52
CA ARG A 124 -18.55 -10.75 -1.47
C ARG A 124 -18.53 -12.08 -0.74
N ILE A 125 -17.82 -12.19 0.39
CA ILE A 125 -17.77 -13.40 1.22
C ILE A 125 -19.18 -13.80 1.68
N LEU A 126 -20.02 -12.84 2.08
CA LEU A 126 -21.40 -13.10 2.53
C LEU A 126 -22.32 -13.67 1.42
N ASN A 127 -22.03 -13.36 0.16
CA ASN A 127 -22.86 -13.77 -0.98
C ASN A 127 -22.42 -15.09 -1.62
N ILE A 128 -21.42 -15.79 -1.07
CA ILE A 128 -20.99 -17.09 -1.57
C ILE A 128 -21.99 -18.16 -1.09
N PRO A 129 -22.65 -18.90 -2.00
CA PRO A 129 -23.61 -19.93 -1.60
C PRO A 129 -22.88 -21.12 -0.95
N GLU A 130 -23.20 -21.42 0.30
CA GLU A 130 -22.64 -22.54 1.07
C GLU A 130 -23.65 -23.13 2.08
N ASP A 131 -23.28 -24.22 2.77
CA ASP A 131 -24.08 -24.87 3.80
C ASP A 131 -24.35 -23.98 5.02
N GLU A 132 -25.39 -24.29 5.82
CA GLU A 132 -25.84 -23.48 6.96
C GLU A 132 -24.72 -23.13 7.96
N THR A 133 -23.79 -24.05 8.21
CA THR A 133 -22.63 -23.82 9.07
C THR A 133 -21.67 -22.78 8.50
N ASN A 134 -21.44 -22.80 7.19
CA ASN A 134 -20.52 -21.91 6.51
C ASN A 134 -21.15 -20.52 6.31
N LEU A 135 -22.48 -20.44 6.14
CA LEU A 135 -23.22 -19.17 6.16
C LEU A 135 -23.07 -18.44 7.51
N LYS A 136 -23.08 -19.17 8.63
CA LYS A 136 -22.82 -18.59 9.97
C LYS A 136 -21.41 -18.00 10.05
N ILE A 137 -20.41 -18.70 9.51
CA ILE A 137 -19.02 -18.22 9.46
C ILE A 137 -18.91 -16.96 8.59
N GLN A 138 -19.54 -16.94 7.41
CA GLN A 138 -19.55 -15.77 6.54
C GLN A 138 -20.20 -14.54 7.23
N ALA A 139 -21.31 -14.74 7.94
CA ALA A 139 -21.95 -13.69 8.73
C ALA A 139 -21.04 -13.19 9.86
N ALA A 140 -20.32 -14.09 10.55
CA ALA A 140 -19.36 -13.72 11.58
C ALA A 140 -18.18 -12.92 10.99
N ILE A 141 -17.63 -13.32 9.83
CA ILE A 141 -16.58 -12.57 9.11
C ILE A 141 -17.08 -11.16 8.77
N ARG A 142 -18.32 -11.05 8.24
CA ARG A 142 -18.95 -9.78 7.92
C ARG A 142 -19.08 -8.88 9.15
N GLN A 143 -19.57 -9.42 10.25
CA GLN A 143 -19.75 -8.68 11.50
C GLN A 143 -18.41 -8.21 12.08
N ALA A 144 -17.40 -9.10 12.12
CA ALA A 144 -16.06 -8.76 12.61
C ALA A 144 -15.41 -7.67 11.74
N THR A 145 -15.56 -7.74 10.41
CA THR A 145 -15.02 -6.74 9.49
C THR A 145 -15.71 -5.38 9.67
N TYR A 146 -17.04 -5.38 9.80
CA TYR A 146 -17.80 -4.17 10.09
C TYR A 146 -17.37 -3.53 11.41
N GLN A 147 -17.24 -4.34 12.48
CA GLN A 147 -16.81 -3.85 13.78
C GLN A 147 -15.40 -3.25 13.72
N TYR A 148 -14.47 -3.92 13.03
CA TYR A 148 -13.13 -3.41 12.79
C TYR A 148 -13.15 -2.06 12.06
N ILE A 149 -13.91 -1.92 10.97
CA ILE A 149 -14.05 -0.65 10.24
C ILE A 149 -14.64 0.44 11.14
N LYS A 150 -15.67 0.11 11.92
CA LYS A 150 -16.33 1.05 12.82
C LYS A 150 -15.38 1.57 13.90
N GLU A 151 -14.68 0.67 14.58
CA GLU A 151 -13.77 1.03 15.68
C GLU A 151 -12.48 1.70 15.20
N TYR A 152 -11.92 1.25 14.08
CA TYR A 152 -10.58 1.67 13.65
C TYR A 152 -10.56 2.74 12.56
N VAL A 153 -11.66 2.95 11.82
CA VAL A 153 -11.70 3.94 10.72
C VAL A 153 -12.71 5.05 10.99
N LEU A 154 -13.91 4.73 11.48
CA LEU A 154 -14.95 5.73 11.72
C LEU A 154 -14.78 6.50 13.04
N ASN A 155 -14.21 5.86 14.06
CA ASN A 155 -13.91 6.52 15.35
C ASN A 155 -12.57 7.26 15.39
N GLN A 156 -11.88 7.40 14.25
CA GLN A 156 -10.61 8.14 14.21
C GLN A 156 -10.83 9.63 14.50
N PRO A 157 -10.00 10.26 15.34
CA PRO A 157 -10.18 11.66 15.70
C PRO A 157 -10.03 12.54 14.45
N VAL A 158 -10.92 13.51 14.34
CA VAL A 158 -10.94 14.45 13.22
C VAL A 158 -9.72 15.36 13.31
N LEU A 159 -8.99 15.51 12.20
CA LEU A 159 -7.90 16.48 12.12
C LEU A 159 -8.44 17.91 12.42
N PRO A 160 -7.70 18.71 13.20
CA PRO A 160 -8.10 20.07 13.53
C PRO A 160 -8.06 20.95 12.28
N THR A 161 -8.85 22.02 12.29
CA THR A 161 -8.88 22.94 11.15
C THR A 161 -7.56 23.73 11.03
N PRO A 162 -7.21 24.23 9.83
CA PRO A 162 -5.98 25.01 9.63
C PRO A 162 -5.86 26.22 10.58
N ALA A 163 -6.99 26.86 10.89
CA ALA A 163 -7.05 28.00 11.82
C ALA A 163 -6.78 27.60 13.29
N GLU A 164 -7.17 26.38 13.69
CA GLU A 164 -6.87 25.85 15.03
C GLU A 164 -5.41 25.42 15.13
N ILE A 165 -4.83 24.86 14.07
CA ILE A 165 -3.40 24.53 14.00
C ILE A 165 -2.53 25.79 14.16
N GLU A 166 -2.92 26.92 13.55
CA GLU A 166 -2.21 28.18 13.76
C GLU A 166 -2.32 28.68 15.21
N LYS A 167 -3.47 28.51 15.87
CA LYS A 167 -3.63 28.86 17.29
C LYS A 167 -2.79 27.97 18.20
N ILE A 168 -2.72 26.67 17.90
CA ILE A 168 -1.89 25.69 18.63
C ILE A 168 -0.40 26.03 18.45
N LYS A 169 0.03 26.35 17.22
CA LYS A 169 1.41 26.80 16.92
C LYS A 169 1.77 28.10 17.64
N LYS A 170 0.86 29.09 17.65
CA LYS A 170 1.03 30.34 18.41
C LYS A 170 1.06 30.10 19.93
N GLY A 171 0.30 29.12 20.41
CA GLY A 171 0.28 28.62 21.79
C GLY A 171 1.63 28.07 22.28
N ARG A 172 2.43 27.46 21.41
CA ARG A 172 3.78 26.99 21.76
C ARG A 172 4.81 28.12 21.70
N SER A 173 4.66 29.04 20.75
CA SER A 173 5.53 30.21 20.63
C SER A 173 5.58 31.06 21.91
N TYR A 174 4.46 31.19 22.64
CA TYR A 174 4.44 31.93 23.92
C TYR A 174 5.07 31.16 25.09
N ARG A 175 4.97 29.82 25.10
CA ARG A 175 5.57 28.98 26.17
C ARG A 175 7.08 28.86 26.07
N VAL A 176 7.64 28.94 24.86
CA VAL A 176 9.09 28.92 24.63
C VAL A 176 9.75 30.25 25.02
N THR A 177 9.02 31.37 24.97
CA THR A 177 9.56 32.70 25.35
C THR A 177 9.72 32.92 26.86
N GLU A 178 9.09 32.10 27.71
CA GLU A 178 9.11 32.28 29.17
C GLU A 178 10.21 31.47 29.90
N VAL A 179 10.89 30.55 29.21
CA VAL A 179 11.98 29.75 29.81
C VAL A 179 13.31 30.12 29.16
N HIS A 180 13.91 31.23 29.62
CA HIS A 180 15.32 31.50 29.39
C HIS A 180 16.17 30.55 30.25
N GLN A 181 16.61 29.43 29.66
CA GLN A 181 17.83 28.75 30.07
C GLN A 181 18.53 28.23 28.80
N PRO A 182 19.83 28.55 28.57
CA PRO A 182 20.50 28.22 27.32
C PRO A 182 20.83 26.73 27.29
N LEU A 183 19.90 25.91 26.80
CA LEU A 183 20.15 24.50 26.54
C LEU A 183 20.67 24.34 25.11
N GLY A 184 22.00 24.31 25.02
CA GLY A 184 22.75 23.36 24.20
C GLY A 184 22.55 23.42 22.68
N ILE A 185 23.67 23.65 21.99
CA ILE A 185 23.93 23.30 20.58
C ILE A 185 23.05 22.09 20.17
N PRO A 186 22.29 22.15 19.06
CA PRO A 186 21.42 21.06 18.67
C PRO A 186 22.28 19.79 18.49
N LYS A 187 22.11 18.83 19.41
CA LYS A 187 22.71 17.51 19.29
C LYS A 187 22.12 16.89 18.03
N ILE A 188 22.95 16.80 16.99
CA ILE A 188 22.71 15.96 15.82
C ILE A 188 22.41 14.56 16.36
N ARG A 189 21.13 14.18 16.37
CA ARG A 189 20.72 12.84 16.75
C ARG A 189 21.29 11.91 15.67
N LYS A 190 22.25 11.06 16.05
CA LYS A 190 22.66 9.94 15.20
C LYS A 190 21.44 9.05 15.01
N VAL A 191 20.79 9.19 13.86
CA VAL A 191 19.68 8.33 13.45
C VAL A 191 20.26 6.95 13.19
N ALA A 192 19.77 5.94 13.89
CA ALA A 192 20.06 4.55 13.54
C ALA A 192 19.45 4.30 12.16
N VAL A 193 20.29 4.03 11.16
CA VAL A 193 19.87 3.69 9.79
C VAL A 193 19.24 2.30 9.83
N THR A 194 17.97 2.24 10.16
CA THR A 194 17.17 1.01 10.05
C THR A 194 16.33 1.17 8.79
N THR A 195 16.77 0.50 7.72
CA THR A 195 16.18 0.52 6.36
C THR A 195 16.30 1.86 5.64
N GLY A 196 17.51 2.14 5.11
CA GLY A 196 17.73 3.29 4.23
C GLY A 196 16.79 3.23 3.03
N TRP A 197 15.84 4.16 2.97
CA TRP A 197 15.09 4.39 1.75
C TRP A 197 16.07 4.85 0.67
N SER A 198 15.95 4.30 -0.52
CA SER A 198 16.55 4.90 -1.70
C SER A 198 15.42 5.20 -2.68
N PRO A 199 15.34 6.43 -3.20
CA PRO A 199 14.40 6.72 -4.28
C PRO A 199 14.73 5.82 -5.46
N ASP A 200 13.70 5.41 -6.20
CA ASP A 200 13.91 4.83 -7.50
C ASP A 200 14.62 5.91 -8.34
N ASN A 201 15.78 5.56 -8.91
CA ASN A 201 16.39 6.35 -9.97
C ASN A 201 15.44 6.27 -11.17
N ALA A 202 14.39 7.11 -11.13
CA ALA A 202 13.54 7.37 -12.25
C ALA A 202 14.47 7.73 -13.40
N SER A 203 14.40 6.94 -14.45
CA SER A 203 15.16 7.07 -15.68
C SER A 203 15.40 8.54 -16.04
N GLU A 204 16.57 8.77 -16.65
CA GLU A 204 17.04 10.02 -17.28
C GLU A 204 16.05 10.68 -18.27
N ASN A 205 14.79 10.25 -18.35
CA ASN A 205 13.82 10.58 -19.38
C ASN A 205 12.62 11.43 -18.92
N ASN A 206 12.63 12.00 -17.71
CA ASN A 206 11.56 12.92 -17.26
C ASN A 206 12.01 14.03 -16.30
N VAL A 207 13.28 14.44 -16.37
CA VAL A 207 13.65 15.80 -15.95
C VAL A 207 13.64 16.61 -17.23
N PRO A 208 12.80 17.65 -17.38
CA PRO A 208 13.00 18.61 -18.46
C PRO A 208 14.41 19.18 -18.29
N ASP A 209 15.30 18.79 -19.21
CA ASP A 209 16.64 19.28 -19.37
C ASP A 209 16.60 20.75 -19.83
N VAL A 210 16.30 21.68 -18.92
CA VAL A 210 16.25 23.11 -19.27
C VAL A 210 16.52 24.06 -18.08
N SER A 211 17.52 23.78 -17.25
CA SER A 211 18.06 24.84 -16.39
C SER A 211 19.56 24.69 -16.21
N ASP A 212 20.31 25.68 -16.70
CA ASP A 212 21.77 25.78 -16.57
C ASP A 212 22.24 25.98 -15.11
N ASP A 213 21.31 26.15 -14.16
CA ASP A 213 21.64 26.38 -12.76
C ASP A 213 21.65 25.05 -11.97
N PRO A 214 22.82 24.60 -11.46
CA PRO A 214 22.94 23.36 -10.70
C PRO A 214 22.06 23.34 -9.44
N LEU A 215 21.75 24.50 -8.86
CA LEU A 215 20.90 24.60 -7.68
C LEU A 215 19.42 24.37 -8.02
N LEU A 216 18.95 24.88 -9.17
CA LEU A 216 17.58 24.62 -9.65
C LEU A 216 17.39 23.14 -10.02
N GLN A 217 18.41 22.52 -10.62
CA GLN A 217 18.43 21.08 -10.89
C GLN A 217 18.30 20.28 -9.59
N GLN A 218 19.10 20.61 -8.56
CA GLN A 218 19.01 19.95 -7.25
C GLN A 218 17.63 20.13 -6.60
N MET A 219 17.04 21.32 -6.70
CA MET A 219 15.67 21.55 -6.22
C MET A 219 14.63 20.67 -6.96
N ASN A 220 14.80 20.42 -8.25
CA ASN A 220 13.93 19.52 -9.02
C ASN A 220 14.09 18.05 -8.61
N ILE A 221 15.33 17.60 -8.38
CA ILE A 221 15.62 16.25 -7.88
C ILE A 221 14.95 16.03 -6.52
N VAL A 222 15.15 16.95 -5.58
CA VAL A 222 14.56 16.85 -4.23
C VAL A 222 13.02 16.85 -4.31
N ARG A 223 12.41 17.66 -5.19
CA ARG A 223 10.95 17.60 -5.43
C ARG A 223 10.48 16.22 -5.89
N ASN A 224 11.22 15.58 -6.78
CA ASN A 224 10.88 14.23 -7.25
C ASN A 224 10.98 13.21 -6.11
N TYR A 225 12.04 13.25 -5.31
CA TYR A 225 12.19 12.37 -4.15
C TYR A 225 11.09 12.57 -3.11
N ILE A 226 10.66 13.80 -2.85
CA ILE A 226 9.49 14.07 -1.99
C ILE A 226 8.24 13.37 -2.53
N GLN A 227 8.01 13.40 -3.84
CA GLN A 227 6.86 12.71 -4.46
C GLN A 227 6.96 11.19 -4.30
N GLN A 228 8.15 10.61 -4.48
CA GLN A 228 8.34 9.17 -4.30
C GLN A 228 8.17 8.76 -2.83
N ALA A 229 8.74 9.52 -1.89
CA ALA A 229 8.60 9.26 -0.46
C ALA A 229 7.14 9.33 -0.01
N ARG A 230 6.37 10.31 -0.52
CA ARG A 230 4.91 10.39 -0.32
C ARG A 230 4.18 9.15 -0.83
N LYS A 231 4.49 8.69 -2.04
CA LYS A 231 3.89 7.46 -2.62
C LYS A 231 4.20 6.21 -1.78
N ALA A 232 5.37 6.18 -1.16
CA ALA A 232 5.80 5.10 -0.27
C ALA A 232 5.31 5.25 1.19
N ASN A 233 4.49 6.27 1.51
CA ASN A 233 4.08 6.63 2.87
C ASN A 233 5.26 6.82 3.85
N ARG A 234 6.41 7.21 3.33
CA ARG A 234 7.66 7.47 4.07
C ARG A 234 7.72 8.92 4.51
N PHE A 235 6.80 9.29 5.40
CA PHE A 235 6.61 10.70 5.79
C PHE A 235 7.75 11.29 6.64
N GLU A 236 8.60 10.45 7.24
CA GLU A 236 9.82 10.95 7.92
C GLU A 236 10.85 11.44 6.91
N GLU A 237 11.03 10.68 5.82
CA GLU A 237 11.86 11.07 4.69
C GLU A 237 11.26 12.29 3.97
N VAL A 238 9.92 12.37 3.82
CA VAL A 238 9.25 13.58 3.30
C VAL A 238 9.60 14.80 4.13
N ALA A 239 9.46 14.73 5.46
CA ALA A 239 9.75 15.84 6.36
C ALA A 239 11.20 16.33 6.21
N SER A 240 12.16 15.39 6.17
CA SER A 240 13.58 15.71 6.00
C SER A 240 13.88 16.31 4.62
N LEU A 241 13.28 15.78 3.56
CA LEU A 241 13.47 16.29 2.20
C LEU A 241 12.81 17.67 2.01
N GLU A 242 11.69 17.95 2.66
CA GLU A 242 11.06 19.27 2.65
C GLU A 242 11.91 20.32 3.36
N GLU A 243 12.56 19.97 4.47
CA GLU A 243 13.55 20.83 5.14
C GLU A 243 14.76 21.08 4.24
N ASN A 244 15.26 20.04 3.55
CA ASN A 244 16.33 20.20 2.56
C ASN A 244 15.92 21.14 1.42
N LEU A 245 14.72 20.97 0.87
CA LEU A 245 14.19 21.83 -0.19
C LEU A 245 14.03 23.28 0.27
N LYS A 246 13.64 23.50 1.52
CA LYS A 246 13.56 24.84 2.12
C LYS A 246 14.94 25.50 2.17
N MET A 247 15.95 24.79 2.65
CA MET A 247 17.33 25.29 2.67
C MET A 247 17.84 25.62 1.26
N LEU A 248 17.59 24.75 0.27
CA LEU A 248 17.98 25.00 -1.13
C LEU A 248 17.29 26.26 -1.72
N LYS A 249 16.04 26.52 -1.36
CA LYS A 249 15.34 27.74 -1.77
C LYS A 249 15.94 28.99 -1.14
N GLU A 250 16.30 28.92 0.14
CA GLU A 250 16.92 30.03 0.87
C GLU A 250 18.30 30.38 0.31
N THR A 251 19.12 29.36 -0.02
CA THR A 251 20.41 29.57 -0.66
C THR A 251 20.24 30.17 -2.06
N TYR A 252 19.27 29.69 -2.85
CA TYR A 252 18.99 30.21 -4.19
C TYR A 252 18.56 31.69 -4.15
N MET A 253 17.63 32.05 -3.27
CA MET A 253 17.21 33.44 -3.07
C MET A 253 18.37 34.33 -2.63
N SER A 254 19.27 33.82 -1.78
CA SER A 254 20.45 34.55 -1.33
C SER A 254 21.44 34.81 -2.47
N GLN A 255 21.64 33.83 -3.35
CA GLN A 255 22.48 33.97 -4.54
C GLN A 255 21.89 34.99 -5.54
N GLN A 256 20.58 34.95 -5.79
CA GLN A 256 19.93 35.94 -6.65
C GLN A 256 20.08 37.36 -6.11
N LYS A 257 19.91 37.57 -4.80
CA LYS A 257 20.08 38.89 -4.17
C LYS A 257 21.51 39.41 -4.31
N ARG A 258 22.52 38.54 -4.17
CA ARG A 258 23.93 38.92 -4.40
C ARG A 258 24.16 39.30 -5.85
N ASN A 259 23.70 38.48 -6.79
CA ASN A 259 23.86 38.75 -8.22
C ASN A 259 23.11 40.02 -8.68
N ALA A 260 21.96 40.34 -8.08
CA ALA A 260 21.24 41.58 -8.32
C ALA A 260 21.96 42.81 -7.73
N GLY A 261 22.59 42.67 -6.56
CA GLY A 261 23.42 43.71 -5.96
C GLY A 261 24.65 44.06 -6.80
N SER A 262 25.37 43.04 -7.30
CA SER A 262 26.56 43.22 -8.13
C SER A 262 26.28 43.90 -9.48
N ARG A 263 25.05 43.76 -10.01
CA ARG A 263 24.64 44.33 -11.30
C ARG A 263 24.25 45.81 -11.23
N ASN A 264 23.90 46.31 -10.03
CA ASN A 264 23.58 47.72 -9.81
C ASN A 264 24.84 48.57 -9.51
N GLU A 265 25.93 47.97 -9.03
CA GLU A 265 27.21 48.68 -8.83
C GLU A 265 27.96 48.93 -10.14
N SER A 266 27.68 48.16 -11.21
CA SER A 266 28.32 48.31 -12.52
C SER A 266 27.72 49.41 -13.40
N VAL A 267 26.55 49.97 -13.04
CA VAL A 267 25.85 51.02 -13.82
C VAL A 267 26.05 52.43 -13.21
N GLY A 268 26.67 52.52 -12.03
CA GLY A 268 26.96 53.78 -11.34
C GLY A 268 28.36 54.36 -11.58
N GLN A 269 29.11 53.81 -12.53
CA GLN A 269 30.46 54.25 -12.91
C GLN A 269 30.58 54.42 -14.43
N GLU A 270 29.70 55.22 -15.05
CA GLU A 270 29.95 55.87 -16.35
C GLU A 270 29.40 57.29 -16.32
#